data_AF-A0A1B8F2F0-F1
#
_entry.id   AF-A0A1B8F2F0-F1
#
_cell.length_a   1.000
_cell.length_b   1.000
_cell.length_c   1.000
_cell.angle_alpha   90.00
_cell.angle_beta   90.00
_cell.angle_gamma   90.00
#
_symmetry.space_group_name_H-M   'P 1'
#
loop_
_entity.id
_entity.type
_entity.pdbx_description
1 polymer ?
#
loop_
_entity_poly.entity_id
_entity_poly.type
_entity_poly.pdbx_seq_one_letter_code
_entity_poly.pdbx_strand_id
1 'polypeptide(L)'
;MHMLEDVLLYIFAGLEKNCAKEIELVRSIYPSEKFLRPADGKAVHLTFTEGQKLLREEGPEKFRNVKDDEDMSTPQEKALGALVRKKFNTDFYVLDKFPMVARPFYAFPDPENPEFSNTYDFMMRG
;
A
#
# COMPACT_ATOMS: atom_id res chain seq x y z
N MET A 1 -8.15 10.78 -5.50
CA MET A 1 -7.08 10.04 -4.79
C MET A 1 -6.18 10.99 -4.00
N HIS A 2 -5.53 11.98 -4.64
CA HIS A 2 -4.56 12.89 -3.99
C HIS A 2 -5.04 13.55 -2.69
N MET A 3 -6.27 14.07 -2.63
CA MET A 3 -6.79 14.68 -1.38
C MET A 3 -6.81 13.69 -0.20
N LEU A 4 -7.20 12.43 -0.44
CA LEU A 4 -7.23 11.41 0.62
C LEU A 4 -5.82 11.03 1.08
N GLU A 5 -4.90 10.92 0.12
CA GLU A 5 -3.47 10.70 0.38
C GLU A 5 -2.90 11.82 1.26
N ASP A 6 -3.15 13.08 0.89
CA ASP A 6 -2.69 14.26 1.63
C ASP A 6 -3.23 14.28 3.06
N VAL A 7 -4.50 13.89 3.25
CA VAL A 7 -5.12 13.76 4.58
C VAL A 7 -4.39 12.71 5.43
N LEU A 8 -4.09 11.53 4.87
CA LEU A 8 -3.37 10.48 5.60
C LEU A 8 -1.94 10.91 5.95
N LEU A 9 -1.21 11.50 5.00
CA LEU A 9 0.14 12.02 5.22
C LEU A 9 0.15 13.14 6.28
N TYR A 10 -0.85 14.02 6.26
CA TYR A 10 -1.04 15.05 7.27
C TYR A 10 -1.28 14.45 8.65
N ILE A 11 -2.13 13.42 8.76
CA ILE A 11 -2.39 12.70 10.02
C ILE A 11 -1.09 12.08 10.54
N PHE A 12 -0.33 11.37 9.71
CA PHE A 12 0.91 10.72 10.14
C PHE A 12 1.96 11.74 10.62
N ALA A 13 2.12 12.86 9.92
CA ALA A 13 3.01 13.94 10.34
C ALA A 13 2.53 14.59 11.65
N GLY A 14 1.22 14.77 11.80
CA GLY A 14 0.61 15.31 13.01
C GLY A 14 0.81 14.42 14.23
N LEU A 15 0.67 13.10 14.08
CA LEU A 15 0.90 12.12 15.15
C LEU A 15 2.36 12.13 15.59
N GLU A 16 3.31 12.12 14.65
CA GLU A 16 4.74 12.16 14.94
C GLU A 16 5.11 13.45 15.71
N LYS A 17 4.52 14.59 15.33
CA LYS A 17 4.80 15.89 15.95
C LYS A 17 4.14 16.05 17.31
N ASN A 18 2.87 15.70 17.43
CA ASN A 18 2.04 16.08 18.57
C ASN A 18 1.86 14.96 19.61
N CYS A 19 2.11 13.70 19.22
CA CYS A 19 1.87 12.52 20.05
C CYS A 19 3.14 11.67 20.26
N ALA A 20 4.33 12.27 20.14
CA ALA A 20 5.59 11.54 20.25
C ALA A 20 5.74 10.79 21.59
N LYS A 21 5.30 11.41 22.69
CA LYS A 21 5.39 10.80 24.03
C LYS A 21 4.48 9.58 24.16
N GLU A 22 3.27 9.68 23.66
CA GLU A 22 2.27 8.61 23.66
C GLU A 22 2.72 7.46 22.76
N ILE A 23 3.32 7.76 21.60
CA ILE A 23 3.90 6.76 20.70
C ILE A 23 5.03 5.99 21.39
N GLU A 24 5.97 6.67 22.06
CA GLU A 24 7.05 5.97 22.80
C GLU A 24 6.51 5.15 23.98
N LEU A 25 5.50 5.66 24.69
CA LEU A 25 4.85 4.94 25.78
C LEU A 25 4.25 3.62 25.27
N VAL A 26 3.47 3.65 24.18
CA VAL A 26 2.91 2.45 23.56
C VAL A 26 4.03 1.52 23.08
N ARG A 27 5.09 2.07 22.47
CA ARG A 27 6.23 1.30 21.97
C ARG A 27 7.00 0.57 23.08
N SER A 28 6.99 1.09 24.31
CA SER A 28 7.62 0.42 25.46
C SER A 28 6.92 -0.89 25.85
N ILE A 29 5.63 -1.02 25.56
CA ILE A 29 4.82 -2.22 25.84
C ILE A 29 4.74 -3.11 24.58
N TYR A 30 4.58 -2.48 23.42
CA TYR A 30 4.47 -3.14 22.12
C TYR A 30 5.59 -2.65 21.19
N PRO A 31 6.76 -3.30 21.23
CA PRO A 31 7.91 -2.91 20.42
C PRO A 31 7.54 -2.82 18.94
N SER A 32 7.84 -1.68 18.32
CA SER A 32 7.56 -1.41 16.92
C SER A 32 8.60 -0.47 16.34
N GLU A 33 8.91 -0.64 15.07
CA GLU A 33 9.80 0.28 14.35
C GLU A 33 9.10 1.62 14.11
N LYS A 34 9.89 2.67 13.90
CA LYS A 34 9.35 3.97 13.45
C LYS A 34 8.61 3.79 12.12
N PHE A 35 7.45 4.46 11.99
CA PHE A 35 6.69 4.50 10.74
C PHE A 35 7.41 5.41 9.73
N LEU A 36 7.72 4.89 8.56
CA LEU A 36 8.46 5.60 7.53
C LEU A 36 7.49 6.25 6.53
N ARG A 37 7.47 7.58 6.51
CA ARG A 37 6.73 8.34 5.51
C ARG A 37 7.60 8.56 4.26
N PRO A 38 7.00 8.70 3.07
CA PRO A 38 7.75 9.07 1.87
C PRO A 38 8.51 10.39 2.08
N ALA A 39 9.79 10.41 1.68
CA ALA A 39 10.69 11.52 2.00
C ALA A 39 10.33 12.83 1.30
N ASP A 40 9.77 12.76 0.10
CA ASP A 40 9.30 13.88 -0.70
C ASP A 40 7.84 14.28 -0.39
N GLY A 41 7.21 13.61 0.57
CA GLY A 41 5.83 13.84 0.96
C GLY A 41 4.81 13.34 -0.06
N LYS A 42 5.20 12.46 -1.00
CA LYS A 42 4.29 11.86 -1.97
C LYS A 42 4.30 10.34 -1.81
N ALA A 43 3.13 9.73 -1.69
CA ALA A 43 3.04 8.29 -1.59
C ALA A 43 3.55 7.62 -2.86
N VAL A 44 4.18 6.46 -2.70
CA VAL A 44 4.50 5.60 -3.85
C VAL A 44 3.19 5.09 -4.42
N HIS A 45 2.97 5.28 -5.71
CA HIS A 45 1.80 4.73 -6.42
C HIS A 45 2.27 3.57 -7.27
N LEU A 46 1.61 2.43 -7.11
CA LEU A 46 1.78 1.26 -7.96
C LEU A 46 0.42 0.88 -8.52
N THR A 47 0.38 0.47 -9.78
CA THR A 47 -0.80 -0.23 -10.28
C THR A 47 -0.86 -1.64 -9.70
N PHE A 48 -2.03 -2.26 -9.70
CA PHE A 48 -2.21 -3.63 -9.26
C PHE A 48 -1.27 -4.59 -10.02
N THR A 49 -1.14 -4.39 -11.33
CA THR A 49 -0.27 -5.19 -12.19
C THR A 49 1.22 -4.98 -11.87
N GLU A 50 1.62 -3.75 -11.54
CA GLU A 50 2.98 -3.45 -11.06
C GLU A 50 3.26 -4.12 -9.71
N GLY A 51 2.30 -4.08 -8.78
CA GLY A 51 2.39 -4.77 -7.49
C GLY A 51 2.51 -6.29 -7.64
N GLN A 52 1.66 -6.91 -8.46
CA GLN A 52 1.72 -8.34 -8.75
C GLN A 52 3.02 -8.70 -9.47
N LYS A 53 3.49 -7.90 -10.42
CA LYS A 53 4.79 -8.09 -11.08
C LYS A 53 5.93 -8.06 -10.07
N LEU A 54 5.92 -7.11 -9.14
CA LEU A 54 6.94 -7.00 -8.09
C LEU A 54 6.98 -8.25 -7.19
N LEU A 55 5.80 -8.79 -6.85
CA LEU A 55 5.69 -10.07 -6.14
C LEU A 55 6.24 -11.24 -6.95
N ARG A 56 5.95 -11.31 -8.25
CA ARG A 56 6.46 -12.34 -9.16
C ARG A 56 7.97 -12.26 -9.37
N GLU A 57 8.58 -11.09 -9.33
CA GLU A 57 10.01 -10.91 -9.62
C GLU A 57 10.87 -10.97 -8.36
N GLU A 58 10.40 -10.38 -7.26
CA GLU A 58 11.21 -10.14 -6.06
C GLU A 58 10.59 -10.67 -4.77
N GLY A 59 9.33 -11.11 -4.82
CA GLY A 59 8.65 -11.71 -3.68
C GLY A 59 9.11 -13.14 -3.37
N PRO A 60 8.59 -13.69 -2.25
CA PRO A 60 8.72 -15.10 -1.91
C PRO A 60 8.38 -16.04 -3.08
N GLU A 61 9.07 -17.17 -3.18
CA GLU A 61 8.91 -18.14 -4.29
C GLU A 61 7.46 -18.63 -4.47
N LYS A 62 6.70 -18.75 -3.38
CA LYS A 62 5.27 -19.10 -3.42
C LYS A 62 4.39 -18.10 -4.18
N PHE A 63 4.86 -16.89 -4.43
CA PHE A 63 4.12 -15.84 -5.14
C PHE A 63 4.59 -15.62 -6.58
N ARG A 64 5.39 -16.53 -7.14
CA ARG A 64 5.85 -16.44 -8.55
C ARG A 64 4.73 -16.58 -9.58
N ASN A 65 3.61 -17.19 -9.19
CA ASN A 65 2.47 -17.48 -10.08
C ASN A 65 1.22 -16.64 -9.75
N VAL A 66 1.37 -15.54 -9.00
CA VAL A 66 0.24 -14.62 -8.76
C VAL A 66 -0.21 -13.99 -10.07
N LYS A 67 -1.52 -13.77 -10.21
CA LYS A 67 -2.11 -13.26 -11.44
C LYS A 67 -2.64 -11.84 -11.25
N ASP A 68 -2.85 -11.18 -12.36
CA ASP A 68 -3.32 -9.80 -12.40
C ASP A 68 -4.86 -9.70 -12.34
N ASP A 69 -5.56 -10.82 -12.50
CA ASP A 69 -7.03 -10.97 -12.51
C ASP A 69 -7.61 -11.56 -11.23
N GLU A 70 -6.78 -11.75 -10.19
CA GLU A 70 -7.19 -12.29 -8.89
C GLU A 70 -6.82 -11.28 -7.80
N ASP A 71 -7.65 -11.16 -6.76
CA ASP A 71 -7.39 -10.26 -5.63
C ASP A 71 -6.15 -10.67 -4.84
N MET A 72 -5.52 -9.71 -4.16
CA MET A 72 -4.39 -10.01 -3.29
C MET A 72 -4.85 -10.66 -1.98
N SER A 73 -4.20 -11.75 -1.60
CA SER A 73 -4.35 -12.32 -0.26
C SER A 73 -3.53 -11.51 0.77
N THR A 74 -3.93 -11.51 2.04
CA THR A 74 -3.20 -10.82 3.12
C THR A 74 -1.70 -11.16 3.17
N PRO A 75 -1.25 -12.42 2.94
CA PRO A 75 0.18 -12.72 2.86
C PRO A 75 0.90 -12.10 1.66
N GLN A 76 0.20 -11.86 0.54
CA GLN A 76 0.75 -11.17 -0.64
C GLN A 76 0.88 -9.68 -0.37
N GLU A 77 -0.16 -9.04 0.19
CA GLU A 77 -0.12 -7.63 0.61
C GLU A 77 1.05 -7.33 1.54
N LYS A 78 1.26 -8.20 2.54
CA LYS A 78 2.36 -8.08 3.49
C LYS A 78 3.74 -8.25 2.85
N ALA A 79 3.85 -9.18 1.90
CA ALA A 79 5.09 -9.35 1.15
C ALA A 79 5.37 -8.16 0.23
N LEU A 80 4.33 -7.62 -0.42
CA LEU A 80 4.45 -6.43 -1.25
C LEU A 80 4.86 -5.21 -0.42
N GLY A 81 4.24 -5.00 0.75
CA GLY A 81 4.60 -3.94 1.68
C GLY A 81 6.07 -4.00 2.12
N ALA A 82 6.59 -5.21 2.37
CA ALA A 82 8.01 -5.40 2.67
C ALA A 82 8.93 -5.04 1.49
N LEU A 83 8.53 -5.36 0.25
CA LEU A 83 9.27 -5.00 -0.96
C LEU A 83 9.25 -3.49 -1.20
N VAL A 84 8.11 -2.84 -1.02
CA VAL A 84 7.96 -1.39 -1.13
C VAL A 84 8.82 -0.69 -0.08
N ARG A 85 8.78 -1.14 1.18
CA ARG A 85 9.65 -0.60 2.25
C ARG A 85 11.12 -0.73 1.89
N LYS A 86 11.55 -1.88 1.35
CA LYS A 86 12.93 -2.11 0.95
C LYS A 86 13.38 -1.22 -0.21
N LYS A 87 12.52 -1.00 -1.21
CA LYS A 87 12.86 -0.26 -2.44
C LYS A 87 12.73 1.25 -2.31
N PHE A 88 11.68 1.70 -1.63
CA PHE A 88 11.28 3.10 -1.59
C PHE A 88 11.39 3.71 -0.19
N ASN A 89 11.81 2.93 0.81
CA ASN A 89 12.02 3.38 2.19
C ASN A 89 10.77 4.04 2.81
N THR A 90 9.59 3.45 2.56
CA THR A 90 8.32 3.92 3.11
C THR A 90 7.43 2.77 3.58
N ASP A 91 6.63 3.01 4.62
CA ASP A 91 5.56 2.15 5.09
C ASP A 91 4.20 2.49 4.47
N PHE A 92 4.12 3.55 3.66
CA PHE A 92 2.87 4.04 3.10
C PHE A 92 2.94 4.12 1.58
N TYR A 93 2.04 3.42 0.91
CA TYR A 93 1.92 3.43 -0.54
C TYR A 93 0.47 3.22 -0.96
N VAL A 94 0.19 3.51 -2.22
CA VAL A 94 -1.11 3.34 -2.86
C VAL A 94 -0.98 2.24 -3.90
N LEU A 95 -1.91 1.30 -3.87
CA LEU A 95 -2.14 0.38 -4.97
C LEU A 95 -3.39 0.89 -5.72
N ASP A 96 -3.32 1.09 -7.03
CA ASP A 96 -4.45 1.54 -7.84
C ASP A 96 -4.73 0.57 -9.00
N LYS A 97 -5.81 0.80 -9.76
CA LYS A 97 -6.14 0.02 -10.97
C LYS A 97 -6.34 -1.48 -10.71
N PHE A 98 -7.17 -1.82 -9.74
CA PHE A 98 -7.46 -3.22 -9.40
C PHE A 98 -8.37 -3.91 -10.43
N PRO A 99 -8.26 -5.25 -10.57
CA PRO A 99 -9.11 -6.01 -11.47
C PRO A 99 -10.59 -5.88 -11.08
N MET A 100 -11.46 -5.64 -12.07
CA MET A 100 -12.90 -5.46 -11.86
C MET A 100 -13.54 -6.63 -11.11
N VAL A 101 -13.08 -7.86 -11.39
CA VAL A 101 -13.60 -9.09 -10.78
C VAL A 101 -13.37 -9.17 -9.27
N ALA A 102 -12.39 -8.44 -8.75
CA ALA A 102 -12.08 -8.36 -7.31
C ALA A 102 -12.84 -7.23 -6.61
N ARG A 103 -13.59 -6.40 -7.34
CA ARG A 103 -14.20 -5.18 -6.79
C ARG A 103 -15.73 -5.24 -6.69
N PRO A 104 -16.33 -4.47 -5.77
CA PRO A 104 -17.78 -4.41 -5.63
C PRO A 104 -18.48 -3.93 -6.91
N PHE A 105 -19.76 -4.27 -7.07
CA PHE A 105 -20.56 -3.96 -8.27
C PHE A 105 -20.64 -2.47 -8.65
N TYR A 106 -20.40 -1.56 -7.68
CA TYR A 106 -20.43 -0.11 -7.89
C TYR A 106 -19.06 0.46 -8.30
N ALA A 107 -18.03 -0.38 -8.42
CA ALA A 107 -16.72 0.05 -8.87
C ALA A 107 -16.82 0.56 -10.31
N PHE A 108 -16.26 1.75 -10.56
CA PHE A 108 -16.25 2.32 -11.89
C PHE A 108 -15.13 1.65 -12.71
N PRO A 109 -15.42 1.11 -13.91
CA PRO A 109 -14.40 0.49 -14.75
C PRO A 109 -13.39 1.54 -15.23
N ASP A 110 -12.15 1.11 -15.45
CA ASP A 110 -11.15 1.95 -16.07
C ASP A 110 -11.56 2.25 -17.54
N PRO A 111 -11.59 3.52 -17.97
CA PRO A 111 -11.96 3.88 -19.33
C PRO A 111 -10.99 3.35 -20.41
N GLU A 112 -9.72 3.08 -20.06
CA GLU A 112 -8.71 2.57 -20.99
C GLU A 112 -8.70 1.04 -21.04
N ASN A 113 -8.96 0.37 -19.92
CA ASN A 113 -9.10 -1.09 -19.88
C ASN A 113 -10.20 -1.54 -18.90
N PRO A 114 -11.40 -1.90 -19.40
CA PRO A 114 -12.53 -2.34 -18.57
C PRO A 114 -12.31 -3.62 -17.76
N GLU A 115 -11.22 -4.37 -17.97
CA GLU A 115 -10.84 -5.48 -17.08
C GLU A 115 -10.37 -5.00 -15.70
N PHE A 116 -9.95 -3.73 -15.62
CA PHE A 116 -9.55 -3.04 -14.41
C PHE A 116 -10.55 -1.95 -14.01
N SER A 117 -10.41 -1.46 -12.80
CA SER A 117 -11.30 -0.52 -12.14
C SER A 117 -10.55 0.72 -11.69
N ASN A 118 -11.25 1.86 -11.61
CA ASN A 118 -10.74 3.09 -10.98
C ASN A 118 -10.86 3.03 -9.44
N THR A 119 -10.44 1.91 -8.85
CA THR A 119 -10.38 1.70 -7.40
C THR A 119 -8.93 1.66 -6.94
N TYR A 120 -8.73 1.88 -5.64
CA TYR A 120 -7.42 2.00 -5.02
C TYR A 120 -7.50 1.57 -3.56
N ASP A 121 -6.40 1.04 -3.05
CA ASP A 121 -6.20 0.72 -1.64
C ASP A 121 -4.97 1.46 -1.11
N PHE A 122 -5.10 2.01 0.11
CA PHE A 122 -4.00 2.63 0.84
C PHE A 122 -3.40 1.62 1.79
N MET A 123 -2.09 1.40 1.67
CA MET A 123 -1.39 0.36 2.41
C MET A 123 -0.53 0.97 3.51
N MET A 124 -0.61 0.40 4.71
CA MET A 124 0.16 0.82 5.88
C MET A 124 0.90 -0.38 6.47
N ARG A 125 2.21 -0.46 6.24
CA ARG A 125 3.07 -1.60 6.63
C ARG A 125 2.70 -2.96 5.99
N GLY A 126 1.98 -2.95 4.87
CA GLY A 126 1.42 -4.16 4.25
C GLY A 126 0.55 -4.94 5.22
#